data_AF-A0A9X3X345-F1
#
_entry.id   AF-A0A9X3X345-F1
#
_cell.length_a   1.000
_cell.length_b   1.000
_cell.length_c   1.000
_cell.angle_alpha   90.00
_cell.angle_beta   90.00
_cell.angle_gamma   90.00
#
_symmetry.space_group_name_H-M   'P 1'
#
loop_
_entity.id
_entity.type
_entity.pdbx_description
1 polymer ?
#
loop_
_entity_poly.entity_id
_entity_poly.type
_entity_poly.pdbx_seq_one_letter_code
_entity_poly.pdbx_strand_id
1 'polypeptide(L)'
;MLFAHLAPSNAVGRIKRNGLRQGGGRRGRGVYCIPLFDIPRWSFRAEQEEEHFLLSTPSTSLTLWKGLFRYTRRKKDRPIAVLFRPPPGCWPADLYVELESDNAEPVLRGLDAALSAELTITEDVRSFVTSTARQGFGADLTVKVHGPAGVGLVVNQLVRAGGAAFHLFDETVELVFRRSVPARCIDRLIPLDRTVRAAREAKERAARDDRDDEA
;
A
#
# COMPACT_ATOMS: atom_id res chain seq x y z
N MET A 1 -7.12 8.84 5.48
CA MET A 1 -6.23 7.74 5.03
C MET A 1 -4.86 8.31 4.71
N LEU A 2 -3.80 7.61 5.09
CA LEU A 2 -2.40 7.97 4.82
C LEU A 2 -1.89 7.14 3.65
N PHE A 3 -0.97 7.67 2.85
CA PHE A 3 -0.37 6.99 1.72
C PHE A 3 1.15 7.03 1.83
N ALA A 4 1.82 5.99 1.33
CA ALA A 4 3.27 5.92 1.28
C ALA A 4 3.77 5.90 -0.16
N HIS A 5 4.69 6.80 -0.49
CA HIS A 5 5.47 6.80 -1.73
C HIS A 5 6.94 6.61 -1.38
N LEU A 6 7.69 5.78 -2.11
CA LEU A 6 9.15 5.75 -1.94
C LEU A 6 9.85 6.67 -2.92
N ALA A 7 10.83 7.40 -2.40
CA ALA A 7 11.71 8.24 -3.18
C ALA A 7 13.18 7.95 -2.82
N PRO A 8 14.14 8.26 -3.71
CA PRO A 8 15.54 8.24 -3.34
C PRO A 8 15.85 9.36 -2.34
N SER A 9 16.75 9.11 -1.39
CA SER A 9 17.12 10.10 -0.36
C SER A 9 17.63 11.43 -0.91
N ASN A 10 18.25 11.44 -2.10
CA ASN A 10 18.67 12.67 -2.77
C ASN A 10 17.50 13.58 -3.23
N ALA A 11 16.29 13.04 -3.33
CA ALA A 11 15.10 13.79 -3.72
C ALA A 11 14.44 14.51 -2.53
N VAL A 12 14.83 14.19 -1.28
CA VAL A 12 14.25 14.77 -0.04
C VAL A 12 14.14 16.29 -0.11
N GLY A 13 15.23 16.97 -0.48
CA GLY A 13 15.26 18.44 -0.53
C GLY A 13 14.32 19.03 -1.59
N ARG A 14 14.04 18.30 -2.67
CA ARG A 14 13.05 18.70 -3.68
C ARG A 14 11.63 18.39 -3.20
N ILE A 15 11.41 17.25 -2.56
CA ILE A 15 10.10 16.84 -2.02
C ILE A 15 9.64 17.81 -0.94
N LYS A 16 10.53 18.20 -0.01
CA LYS A 16 10.20 19.19 1.02
C LYS A 16 9.81 20.55 0.45
N ARG A 17 10.41 20.96 -0.67
CA ARG A 17 10.13 22.27 -1.31
C ARG A 17 8.92 22.24 -2.23
N ASN A 18 8.79 21.19 -3.02
CA ASN A 18 7.90 21.14 -4.18
C ASN A 18 6.81 20.05 -4.08
N GLY A 19 6.89 19.17 -3.08
CA GLY A 19 6.03 17.99 -2.96
C GLY A 19 6.41 16.87 -3.91
N LEU A 20 5.51 15.90 -4.08
CA LEU A 20 5.68 14.78 -5.01
C LEU A 20 5.24 15.20 -6.40
N ARG A 21 6.16 15.10 -7.35
CA ARG A 21 5.89 15.33 -8.77
C ARG A 21 5.62 14.00 -9.46
N GLN A 22 4.86 14.05 -10.55
CA GLN A 22 4.59 12.87 -11.35
C GLN A 22 5.91 12.32 -11.94
N GLY A 23 6.18 11.04 -11.70
CA GLY A 23 7.20 10.28 -12.39
C GLY A 23 6.61 9.46 -13.52
N GLY A 24 7.46 8.71 -14.22
CA GLY A 24 7.03 7.63 -15.12
C GLY A 24 7.14 6.28 -14.41
N GLY A 25 6.12 5.43 -14.55
CA GLY A 25 6.11 4.06 -14.03
C GLY A 25 5.32 3.12 -14.93
N ARG A 26 5.08 1.87 -14.46
CA ARG A 26 4.40 0.81 -15.23
C ARG A 26 3.05 1.25 -15.80
N ARG A 27 2.31 2.07 -15.04
CA ARG A 27 0.96 2.56 -15.39
C ARG A 27 0.94 3.98 -15.99
N GLY A 28 2.06 4.43 -16.54
CA GLY A 28 2.22 5.74 -17.17
C GLY A 28 2.73 6.84 -16.24
N ARG A 29 2.26 8.07 -16.44
CA ARG A 29 2.71 9.23 -15.65
C ARG A 29 1.85 9.41 -14.40
N GLY A 30 2.47 9.53 -13.22
CA GLY A 30 1.76 9.69 -11.96
C GLY A 30 2.64 9.70 -10.71
N VAL A 31 2.01 9.94 -9.55
CA VAL A 31 2.61 9.71 -8.23
C VAL A 31 2.13 8.34 -7.74
N TYR A 32 3.06 7.39 -7.72
CA TYR A 32 2.82 6.00 -7.32
C TYR A 32 2.88 5.85 -5.82
N CYS A 33 1.91 5.21 -5.22
CA CYS A 33 1.87 5.02 -3.77
C CYS A 33 1.06 3.80 -3.39
N ILE A 34 1.23 3.39 -2.14
CA ILE A 34 0.36 2.40 -1.50
C ILE A 34 -0.46 3.08 -0.42
N PRO A 35 -1.77 2.79 -0.33
CA PRO A 35 -2.56 3.18 0.82
C PRO A 35 -2.07 2.46 2.08
N LEU A 36 -2.01 3.20 3.19
CA LEU A 36 -1.73 2.64 4.50
C LEU A 36 -3.05 2.41 5.22
N PHE A 37 -3.28 1.16 5.62
CA PHE A 37 -4.46 0.74 6.36
C PHE A 37 -4.06 0.26 7.75
N ASP A 38 -4.94 0.48 8.70
CA ASP A 38 -4.84 -0.14 10.01
C ASP A 38 -5.38 -1.56 9.89
N ILE A 39 -4.49 -2.54 9.97
CA ILE A 39 -4.86 -3.95 9.96
C ILE A 39 -4.96 -4.40 11.42
N PRO A 40 -6.13 -4.89 11.89
CA PRO A 40 -6.23 -5.52 13.19
C PRO A 40 -5.26 -6.69 13.24
N ARG A 41 -4.21 -6.58 14.04
CA ARG A 41 -3.31 -7.69 14.33
C ARG A 41 -3.70 -8.26 15.67
N TRP A 42 -4.00 -9.55 15.67
CA TRP A 42 -4.11 -10.31 16.90
C TRP A 42 -2.67 -10.65 17.28
N SER A 43 -2.18 -10.00 18.34
CA SER A 43 -0.95 -10.42 19.00
C SER A 43 -1.32 -10.82 20.42
N PHE A 44 -1.09 -12.07 20.78
CA PHE A 44 -1.09 -12.45 22.19
C PHE A 44 0.09 -11.73 22.84
N ARG A 45 -0.19 -10.70 23.64
CA ARG A 45 0.75 -10.20 24.64
C ARG A 45 0.34 -10.87 25.95
N ALA A 46 1.23 -11.67 26.51
CA ALA A 46 0.96 -12.51 27.67
C ALA A 46 0.75 -11.72 28.99
N GLU A 47 0.65 -10.39 28.97
CA GLU A 47 0.71 -9.60 30.22
C GLU A 47 -0.35 -8.51 30.41
N GLN A 48 -1.32 -8.31 29.50
CA GLN A 48 -2.34 -7.27 29.71
C GLN A 48 -3.73 -7.74 29.26
N GLU A 49 -4.64 -7.86 30.22
CA GLU A 49 -6.08 -8.19 30.05
C GLU A 49 -6.92 -7.08 29.39
N GLU A 50 -6.29 -6.11 28.71
CA GLU A 50 -7.00 -5.10 27.93
C GLU A 50 -6.65 -5.24 26.44
N GLU A 51 -7.67 -5.38 25.60
CA GLU A 51 -7.56 -5.36 24.14
C GLU A 51 -7.05 -3.98 23.68
N HIS A 52 -5.74 -3.79 23.66
CA HIS A 52 -5.14 -2.60 23.06
C HIS A 52 -4.96 -2.80 21.55
N PHE A 53 -5.68 -1.99 20.77
CA PHE A 53 -5.44 -1.86 19.34
C PHE A 53 -4.07 -1.22 19.09
N LEU A 54 -3.07 -2.03 18.77
CA LEU A 54 -1.80 -1.52 18.27
C LEU A 54 -1.96 -1.07 16.82
N LEU A 55 -1.76 0.22 16.56
CA LEU A 55 -1.50 0.73 15.22
C LEU A 55 -0.38 -0.12 14.63
N SER A 56 -0.71 -0.96 13.64
CA SER A 56 0.31 -1.74 12.97
C SER A 56 1.19 -0.75 12.24
N THR A 57 2.45 -0.61 12.67
CA THR A 57 3.49 -0.10 11.78
C THR A 57 3.33 -0.90 10.49
N PRO A 58 3.05 -0.27 9.33
CA PRO A 58 2.92 -1.01 8.09
C PRO A 58 4.16 -1.88 7.99
N SER A 59 3.94 -3.20 7.97
CA SER A 59 5.01 -4.13 7.67
C SER A 59 5.28 -3.89 6.20
N THR A 60 6.20 -2.95 5.96
CA THR A 60 6.65 -2.50 4.66
C THR A 60 6.62 -3.69 3.71
N SER A 61 5.70 -3.70 2.76
CA SER A 61 6.02 -3.30 1.41
C SER A 61 7.36 -3.95 0.99
N LEU A 62 7.44 -5.28 1.04
CA LEU A 62 8.75 -5.95 1.00
C LEU A 62 9.12 -6.39 -0.42
N THR A 63 8.17 -6.73 -1.29
CA THR A 63 8.49 -7.30 -2.62
C THR A 63 8.45 -6.28 -3.77
N LEU A 64 7.44 -5.42 -3.86
CA LEU A 64 7.37 -4.30 -4.83
C LEU A 64 8.60 -3.38 -4.69
N TRP A 65 9.19 -3.38 -3.49
CA TRP A 65 10.32 -2.55 -3.10
C TRP A 65 11.67 -3.28 -3.15
N LYS A 66 11.69 -4.62 -3.03
CA LYS A 66 12.84 -5.46 -3.41
C LYS A 66 13.15 -5.36 -4.91
N GLY A 67 12.13 -5.27 -5.77
CA GLY A 67 12.29 -5.11 -7.22
C GLY A 67 12.91 -3.76 -7.61
N LEU A 68 12.35 -2.66 -7.11
CA LEU A 68 12.81 -1.29 -7.39
C LEU A 68 14.23 -0.99 -6.88
N PHE A 69 14.67 -1.66 -5.80
CA PHE A 69 15.92 -1.33 -5.11
C PHE A 69 16.93 -2.48 -5.04
N ARG A 70 16.73 -3.58 -5.79
CA ARG A 70 17.65 -4.73 -5.85
C ARG A 70 19.09 -4.38 -6.26
N TYR A 71 19.36 -3.14 -6.67
CA TYR A 71 20.66 -2.67 -7.18
C TYR A 71 21.26 -1.43 -6.50
N THR A 72 20.64 -0.85 -5.47
CA THR A 72 21.14 0.40 -4.86
C THR A 72 22.25 0.16 -3.82
N ARG A 73 23.50 0.05 -4.29
CA ARG A 73 24.71 -0.05 -3.45
C ARG A 73 25.14 1.28 -2.80
N ARG A 74 24.68 2.43 -3.32
CA ARG A 74 25.15 3.77 -2.90
C ARG A 74 24.24 4.40 -1.85
N LYS A 75 24.82 5.01 -0.82
CA LYS A 75 24.10 5.66 0.30
C LYS A 75 23.09 6.73 -0.15
N LYS A 76 23.38 7.47 -1.22
CA LYS A 76 22.53 8.54 -1.79
C LYS A 76 21.28 8.04 -2.51
N ASP A 77 21.25 6.75 -2.84
CA ASP A 77 20.12 6.10 -3.54
C ASP A 77 19.29 5.25 -2.56
N ARG A 78 19.57 5.35 -1.26
CA ARG A 78 18.77 4.68 -0.21
C ARG A 78 17.33 5.19 -0.24
N PRO A 79 16.34 4.29 -0.13
CA PRO A 79 14.94 4.68 -0.18
C PRO A 79 14.51 5.40 1.10
N ILE A 80 13.68 6.42 0.92
CA ILE A 80 12.90 7.07 1.97
C ILE A 80 11.42 6.83 1.71
N ALA A 81 10.66 6.51 2.75
CA ALA A 81 9.20 6.53 2.68
C ALA A 81 8.69 7.95 2.92
N VAL A 82 7.93 8.45 1.96
CA VAL A 82 7.21 9.71 2.02
C VAL A 82 5.77 9.39 2.40
N LEU A 83 5.39 9.73 3.63
CA LEU A 83 4.01 9.60 4.09
C LEU A 83 3.28 10.90 3.81
N PHE A 84 2.09 10.80 3.19
CA PHE A 84 1.33 11.98 2.78
C PHE A 84 -0.17 11.72 2.78
N ARG A 85 -0.95 12.80 2.90
CA ARG A 85 -2.41 12.79 2.71
C ARG A 85 -2.76 13.63 1.48
N PRO A 86 -3.27 13.02 0.39
CA PRO A 86 -3.58 13.74 -0.83
C PRO A 86 -4.69 14.78 -0.57
N PRO A 87 -4.56 16.01 -1.10
CA PRO A 87 -5.64 16.99 -1.03
C PRO A 87 -6.82 16.58 -1.93
N PRO A 88 -8.03 17.14 -1.75
CA PRO A 88 -9.20 16.83 -2.57
C PRO A 88 -8.94 16.97 -4.07
N GLY A 89 -8.18 17.98 -4.48
CA GLY A 89 -7.83 18.23 -5.87
C GLY A 89 -6.88 17.19 -6.50
N CYS A 90 -6.36 16.20 -5.77
CA CYS A 90 -5.57 15.10 -6.35
C CYS A 90 -6.42 13.93 -6.86
N TRP A 91 -7.71 13.88 -6.47
CA TRP A 91 -8.65 12.85 -6.89
C TRP A 91 -9.33 13.24 -8.22
N PRO A 92 -9.84 12.26 -9.00
CA PRO A 92 -9.73 10.82 -8.77
C PRO A 92 -8.32 10.27 -8.99
N ALA A 93 -8.05 9.11 -8.40
CA ALA A 93 -6.82 8.35 -8.59
C ALA A 93 -7.12 6.99 -9.24
N ASP A 94 -6.16 6.43 -9.96
CA ASP A 94 -6.28 5.09 -10.52
C ASP A 94 -5.72 4.09 -9.50
N LEU A 95 -6.55 3.17 -9.04
CA LEU A 95 -6.20 2.05 -8.17
C LEU A 95 -6.10 0.79 -9.03
N TYR A 96 -4.94 0.16 -9.02
CA TYR A 96 -4.67 -1.10 -9.70
C TYR A 96 -4.64 -2.21 -8.66
N VAL A 97 -5.40 -3.26 -8.92
CA VAL A 97 -5.50 -4.43 -8.08
C VAL A 97 -5.27 -5.68 -8.90
N GLU A 98 -4.27 -6.47 -8.55
CA GLU A 98 -4.09 -7.81 -9.11
C GLU A 98 -5.06 -8.78 -8.42
N LEU A 99 -5.95 -9.38 -9.20
CA LEU A 99 -6.94 -10.35 -8.75
C LEU A 99 -6.54 -11.74 -9.22
N GLU A 100 -6.66 -12.71 -8.33
CA GLU A 100 -6.53 -14.12 -8.67
C GLU A 100 -7.81 -14.61 -9.35
N SER A 101 -7.71 -15.67 -10.15
CA SER A 101 -8.88 -16.15 -10.91
C SER A 101 -10.06 -16.57 -10.03
N ASP A 102 -9.78 -17.07 -8.83
CA ASP A 102 -10.75 -17.56 -7.85
C ASP A 102 -11.46 -16.42 -7.09
N ASN A 103 -10.80 -15.28 -6.91
CA ASN A 103 -11.33 -14.13 -6.17
C ASN A 103 -11.88 -13.00 -7.07
N ALA A 104 -11.61 -13.03 -8.38
CA ALA A 104 -12.00 -11.96 -9.29
C ALA A 104 -13.52 -11.70 -9.35
N GLU A 105 -14.33 -12.73 -9.53
CA GLU A 105 -15.80 -12.57 -9.61
C GLU A 105 -16.44 -12.15 -8.27
N PRO A 106 -16.09 -12.75 -7.11
CA PRO A 106 -16.54 -12.28 -5.81
C PRO A 106 -16.22 -10.80 -5.56
N VAL A 107 -15.00 -10.35 -5.89
CA VAL A 107 -14.57 -8.97 -5.72
C VAL A 107 -15.38 -8.03 -6.61
N LEU A 108 -15.52 -8.33 -7.90
CA LEU A 108 -16.31 -7.52 -8.83
C LEU A 108 -17.75 -7.39 -8.36
N ARG A 109 -18.39 -8.50 -7.95
CA ARG A 109 -19.77 -8.49 -7.45
C ARG A 109 -19.92 -7.62 -6.19
N GLY A 110 -18.96 -7.69 -5.27
CA GLY A 110 -18.94 -6.86 -4.06
C GLY A 110 -18.72 -5.38 -4.36
N LEU A 111 -17.93 -5.07 -5.40
CA LEU A 111 -17.73 -3.70 -5.88
C LEU A 111 -18.95 -3.16 -6.61
N ASP A 112 -19.69 -4.00 -7.32
CA ASP A 112 -20.91 -3.61 -8.05
C ASP A 112 -22.01 -3.13 -7.12
N ALA A 113 -22.18 -3.82 -5.99
CA ALA A 113 -23.04 -3.36 -4.92
C ALA A 113 -22.57 -2.04 -4.28
N ALA A 114 -21.30 -1.69 -4.44
CA ALA A 114 -20.66 -0.50 -3.87
C ALA A 114 -20.37 0.61 -4.90
N LEU A 115 -20.70 0.40 -6.18
CA LEU A 115 -20.55 1.42 -7.23
C LEU A 115 -21.39 2.63 -6.84
N SER A 116 -20.69 3.71 -6.53
CA SER A 116 -21.26 4.90 -5.92
C SER A 116 -20.44 6.12 -6.34
N ALA A 117 -20.69 7.27 -5.72
CA ALA A 117 -19.86 8.47 -5.89
C ALA A 117 -18.37 8.24 -5.55
N GLU A 118 -18.02 7.13 -4.90
CA GLU A 118 -16.68 6.86 -4.38
C GLU A 118 -15.73 6.13 -5.35
N LEU A 119 -16.26 5.35 -6.30
CA LEU A 119 -15.43 4.60 -7.25
C LEU A 119 -16.14 4.32 -8.59
N THR A 120 -15.35 4.10 -9.64
CA THR A 120 -15.82 3.80 -10.99
C THR A 120 -14.95 2.73 -11.63
N ILE A 121 -15.58 1.73 -12.25
CA ILE A 121 -14.93 0.67 -13.04
C ILE A 121 -15.57 0.68 -14.42
N THR A 122 -14.78 0.87 -15.46
CA THR A 122 -15.26 0.90 -16.85
C THR A 122 -15.67 -0.50 -17.31
N GLU A 123 -16.62 -0.56 -18.24
CA GLU A 123 -17.11 -1.84 -18.77
C GLU A 123 -16.00 -2.69 -19.42
N ASP A 124 -15.08 -2.04 -20.15
CA ASP A 124 -13.94 -2.74 -20.76
C ASP A 124 -13.06 -3.44 -19.71
N VAL A 125 -12.87 -2.81 -18.55
CA VAL A 125 -12.05 -3.39 -17.46
C VAL A 125 -12.80 -4.54 -16.81
N ARG A 126 -14.11 -4.42 -16.59
CA ARG A 126 -14.96 -5.51 -16.07
C ARG A 126 -14.90 -6.72 -16.98
N SER A 127 -15.20 -6.50 -18.26
CA SER A 127 -15.19 -7.52 -19.30
C SER A 127 -13.84 -8.23 -19.38
N PHE A 128 -12.74 -7.47 -19.35
CA PHE A 128 -11.38 -8.03 -19.33
C PHE A 128 -11.10 -8.91 -18.10
N VAL A 129 -11.41 -8.42 -16.89
CA VAL A 129 -11.18 -9.18 -15.65
C VAL A 129 -12.02 -10.46 -15.64
N THR A 130 -13.31 -10.36 -15.99
CA THR A 130 -14.21 -11.52 -16.05
C THR A 130 -13.76 -12.53 -17.10
N SER A 131 -13.38 -12.09 -18.31
CA SER A 131 -12.93 -13.02 -19.36
C SER A 131 -11.63 -13.71 -19.00
N THR A 132 -10.71 -13.02 -18.33
CA THR A 132 -9.40 -13.53 -17.93
C THR A 132 -9.53 -14.54 -16.78
N ALA A 133 -10.34 -14.20 -15.77
CA ALA A 133 -10.61 -15.10 -14.64
C ALA A 133 -11.28 -16.41 -15.09
N ARG A 134 -12.22 -16.34 -16.05
CA ARG A 134 -12.87 -17.54 -16.63
C ARG A 134 -11.90 -18.47 -17.36
N GLN A 135 -10.75 -17.96 -17.79
CA GLN A 135 -9.68 -18.75 -18.40
C GLN A 135 -8.71 -19.33 -17.36
N GLY A 136 -8.93 -19.06 -16.07
CA GLY A 136 -8.08 -19.52 -14.97
C GLY A 136 -6.83 -18.66 -14.75
N PHE A 137 -6.81 -17.44 -15.28
CA PHE A 137 -5.69 -16.51 -15.11
C PHE A 137 -6.04 -15.36 -14.16
N GLY A 138 -5.04 -14.85 -13.45
CA GLY A 138 -5.15 -13.60 -12.70
C GLY A 138 -5.26 -12.38 -13.63
N ALA A 139 -5.86 -11.29 -13.13
CA ALA A 139 -6.14 -10.10 -13.93
C ALA A 139 -5.89 -8.80 -13.15
N ASP A 140 -5.40 -7.79 -13.86
CA ASP A 140 -5.27 -6.42 -13.36
C ASP A 140 -6.63 -5.69 -13.40
N LEU A 141 -7.30 -5.58 -12.26
CA LEU A 141 -8.45 -4.71 -12.08
C LEU A 141 -7.98 -3.25 -11.94
N THR A 142 -8.47 -2.38 -12.82
CA THR A 142 -8.26 -0.93 -12.71
C THR A 142 -9.55 -0.23 -12.24
N VAL A 143 -9.47 0.45 -11.10
CA VAL A 143 -10.59 1.19 -10.49
C VAL A 143 -10.23 2.67 -10.39
N LYS A 144 -11.09 3.56 -10.86
CA LYS A 144 -10.99 4.99 -10.53
C LYS A 144 -11.63 5.22 -9.18
N VAL A 145 -10.86 5.65 -8.20
CA VAL A 145 -11.34 6.00 -6.86
C VAL A 145 -11.41 7.51 -6.73
N HIS A 146 -12.53 8.04 -6.23
CA HIS A 146 -12.78 9.48 -6.09
C HIS A 146 -12.38 10.02 -4.71
N GLY A 147 -12.03 9.14 -3.78
CA GLY A 147 -11.59 9.51 -2.45
C GLY A 147 -11.06 8.33 -1.65
N PRO A 148 -10.64 8.58 -0.40
CA PRO A 148 -10.19 7.55 0.53
C PRO A 148 -11.23 6.46 0.82
N ALA A 149 -12.52 6.83 0.83
CA ALA A 149 -13.59 5.87 1.08
C ALA A 149 -13.71 4.85 -0.07
N GLY A 150 -13.58 5.29 -1.32
CA GLY A 150 -13.48 4.40 -2.48
C GLY A 150 -12.33 3.40 -2.38
N VAL A 151 -11.15 3.83 -1.93
CA VAL A 151 -10.01 2.93 -1.67
C VAL A 151 -10.34 1.92 -0.57
N GLY A 152 -10.94 2.38 0.53
CA GLY A 152 -11.36 1.51 1.63
C GLY A 152 -12.39 0.46 1.21
N LEU A 153 -13.35 0.83 0.36
CA LEU A 153 -14.33 -0.11 -0.20
C LEU A 153 -13.64 -1.22 -1.00
N VAL A 154 -12.70 -0.86 -1.89
CA VAL A 154 -11.96 -1.86 -2.69
C VAL A 154 -11.18 -2.82 -1.81
N VAL A 155 -10.42 -2.29 -0.86
CA VAL A 155 -9.62 -3.14 0.03
C VAL A 155 -10.48 -4.02 0.92
N ASN A 156 -11.62 -3.52 1.42
CA ASN A 156 -12.55 -4.34 2.18
C ASN A 156 -13.12 -5.51 1.36
N GLN A 157 -13.41 -5.31 0.06
CA GLN A 157 -13.87 -6.41 -0.79
C GLN A 157 -12.77 -7.45 -1.03
N LEU A 158 -11.52 -7.03 -1.20
CA LEU A 158 -10.38 -7.95 -1.33
C LEU A 158 -10.20 -8.82 -0.09
N VAL A 159 -10.26 -8.19 1.09
CA VAL A 159 -10.16 -8.91 2.37
C VAL A 159 -11.30 -9.92 2.51
N ARG A 160 -12.55 -9.52 2.20
CA ARG A 160 -13.73 -10.40 2.29
C ARG A 160 -13.69 -11.58 1.33
N ALA A 161 -13.11 -11.39 0.14
CA ALA A 161 -13.00 -12.44 -0.88
C ALA A 161 -11.90 -13.48 -0.58
N GLY A 162 -11.31 -13.47 0.62
CA GLY A 162 -10.28 -14.43 0.99
C GLY A 162 -8.88 -14.04 0.51
N GLY A 163 -8.63 -12.75 0.26
CA GLY A 163 -7.27 -12.20 0.19
C GLY A 163 -6.57 -12.30 1.55
N ALA A 164 -6.38 -13.52 2.07
CA ALA A 164 -5.96 -13.81 3.43
C ALA A 164 -4.45 -13.65 3.65
N ALA A 165 -3.70 -13.37 2.61
CA ALA A 165 -2.29 -13.08 2.74
C ALA A 165 -2.07 -11.58 2.82
N PHE A 166 -2.13 -11.02 4.04
CA PHE A 166 -1.71 -9.64 4.34
C PHE A 166 -0.29 -9.29 3.83
N HIS A 167 0.49 -10.31 3.47
CA HIS A 167 1.81 -10.23 2.84
C HIS A 167 1.76 -10.08 1.30
N LEU A 168 0.64 -10.36 0.65
CA LEU A 168 0.42 -10.19 -0.80
C LEU A 168 -0.19 -8.83 -1.18
N PHE A 169 -0.82 -8.11 -0.23
CA PHE A 169 -1.35 -6.75 -0.48
C PHE A 169 -0.29 -5.78 -1.03
N ASP A 170 0.97 -6.04 -0.68
CA ASP A 170 2.12 -5.27 -1.14
C ASP A 170 2.44 -5.43 -2.63
N GLU A 171 2.04 -6.54 -3.26
CA GLU A 171 2.24 -6.84 -4.68
C GLU A 171 0.98 -6.56 -5.49
N THR A 172 -0.18 -6.74 -4.86
CA THR A 172 -1.46 -6.69 -5.54
C THR A 172 -2.07 -5.30 -5.61
N VAL A 173 -1.74 -4.34 -4.72
CA VAL A 173 -2.41 -3.03 -4.67
C VAL A 173 -1.46 -1.86 -4.95
N GLU A 174 -1.74 -1.11 -6.02
CA GLU A 174 -0.96 0.07 -6.42
C GLU A 174 -1.90 1.26 -6.71
N LEU A 175 -1.69 2.41 -6.08
CA LEU A 175 -2.47 3.63 -6.32
C LEU A 175 -1.63 4.68 -7.05
N VAL A 176 -2.21 5.27 -8.10
CA VAL A 176 -1.56 6.27 -8.95
C VAL A 176 -2.36 7.56 -8.97
N PHE A 177 -1.82 8.60 -8.35
CA PHE A 177 -2.37 9.95 -8.49
C PHE A 177 -1.88 10.57 -9.81
N ARG A 178 -2.84 10.96 -10.67
CA ARG A 178 -2.56 11.67 -11.92
C ARG A 178 -2.28 13.16 -11.73
N ARG A 179 -2.11 13.61 -10.48
CA ARG A 179 -1.74 14.99 -10.15
C ARG A 179 -0.59 14.97 -9.15
N SER A 180 0.22 16.03 -9.15
CA SER A 180 1.30 16.19 -8.17
C SER A 180 0.73 16.41 -6.77
N VAL A 181 1.39 15.89 -5.74
CA VAL A 181 1.00 16.11 -4.34
C VAL A 181 1.80 17.30 -3.80
N PRO A 182 1.17 18.38 -3.31
CA PRO A 182 1.87 19.53 -2.75
C PRO A 182 2.74 19.21 -1.53
N ALA A 183 3.79 20.01 -1.30
CA ALA A 183 4.70 19.82 -0.15
C ALA A 183 3.96 19.87 1.21
N ARG A 184 2.96 20.75 1.35
CA ARG A 184 2.13 20.88 2.56
C ARG A 184 1.32 19.63 2.92
N CYS A 185 1.19 18.70 1.99
CA CYS A 185 0.46 17.45 2.17
C CYS A 185 1.37 16.28 2.60
N ILE A 186 2.68 16.52 2.68
CA ILE A 186 3.66 15.55 3.17
C ILE A 186 3.66 15.58 4.70
N ASP A 187 3.32 14.46 5.31
CA ASP A 187 3.26 14.33 6.76
C ASP A 187 4.63 14.00 7.34
N ARG A 188 5.32 13.00 6.77
CA ARG A 188 6.59 12.50 7.29
C ARG A 188 7.49 11.96 6.18
N LEU A 189 8.80 12.00 6.45
CA LEU A 189 9.83 11.35 5.64
C LEU A 189 10.58 10.37 6.54
N ILE A 190 10.52 9.09 6.22
CA ILE A 190 11.09 8.00 7.02
C ILE A 190 12.21 7.34 6.23
N PRO A 191 13.48 7.53 6.62
CA PRO A 191 14.59 6.76 6.06
C PRO A 191 14.43 5.28 6.41
N LEU A 192 14.35 4.40 5.40
CA LEU A 192 14.13 2.98 5.65
C LEU A 192 15.38 2.26 6.20
N ASP A 193 16.56 2.84 6.00
CA ASP A 193 17.84 2.28 6.46
C ASP A 193 18.04 2.31 7.98
N ARG A 194 17.46 3.29 8.67
CA ARG A 194 17.50 3.42 10.14
C ARG A 194 16.41 2.57 10.81
N THR A 195 15.23 2.51 10.22
CA THR A 195 14.08 1.79 10.80
C THR A 195 14.27 0.28 10.76
N VAL A 196 14.85 -0.27 9.70
CA VAL A 196 15.13 -1.72 9.61
C VAL A 196 16.20 -2.15 10.62
N ARG A 197 17.24 -1.33 10.83
CA ARG A 197 18.28 -1.63 11.83
C ARG A 197 17.71 -1.58 13.24
N ALA A 198 17.00 -0.51 13.60
CA ALA A 198 16.39 -0.38 14.92
C ALA A 198 15.31 -1.45 15.17
N ALA A 199 14.47 -1.77 14.17
CA ALA A 199 13.45 -2.82 14.29
C ALA A 199 14.07 -4.21 14.39
N ARG A 200 15.17 -4.48 13.66
CA ARG A 200 15.94 -5.72 13.78
C ARG A 200 16.60 -5.83 15.14
N GLU A 201 17.26 -4.77 15.62
CA GLU A 201 17.88 -4.72 16.95
C GLU A 201 16.86 -4.81 18.09
N ALA A 202 15.63 -4.33 17.89
CA ALA A 202 14.52 -4.48 18.84
C ALA A 202 13.95 -5.90 18.84
N LYS A 203 13.80 -6.52 17.66
CA LYS A 203 13.33 -7.90 17.52
C LYS A 203 14.36 -8.92 18.03
N GLU A 204 15.65 -8.66 17.79
CA GLU A 204 16.76 -9.46 18.32
C GLU A 204 16.90 -9.33 19.84
N ARG A 205 16.50 -8.19 20.43
CA ARG A 205 16.41 -8.02 21.89
C ARG A 205 15.23 -8.77 22.49
N ALA A 206 14.02 -8.55 21.96
CA ALA A 206 12.82 -9.26 22.43
C ALA A 206 12.99 -10.80 22.37
N ALA A 207 13.57 -11.33 21.29
CA ALA A 207 13.81 -12.77 21.15
C ALA A 207 14.99 -13.33 21.98
N ARG A 208 15.72 -12.48 22.71
CA ARG A 208 16.70 -12.89 23.71
C ARG A 208 16.06 -12.88 25.09
N ASP A 209 15.32 -11.82 25.39
CA ASP A 209 14.58 -11.69 26.65
C ASP A 209 13.59 -12.87 26.82
N ASP A 210 12.84 -13.24 25.77
CA ASP A 210 11.94 -14.41 25.78
C ASP A 210 12.65 -15.77 26.03
N ARG A 211 13.96 -15.87 25.75
CA ARG A 211 14.75 -17.10 25.96
C ARG A 211 15.37 -17.19 27.34
N ASP A 212 15.60 -16.05 27.97
CA ASP A 212 16.15 -15.98 29.32
C ASP A 212 15.04 -16.18 30.37
N ASP A 213 13.77 -15.96 30.02
CA ASP A 213 12.60 -16.22 30.88
C ASP A 213 12.12 -17.70 30.86
N GLU A 214 12.56 -18.51 29.87
CA GLU A 214 12.25 -19.96 29.77
C GLU A 214 13.33 -20.88 30.36
N ALA A 215 14.45 -20.34 30.87
CA ALA A 215 15.61 -21.08 31.38
C ALA A 215 15.71 -21.05 32.92
#